data_AF-A0A2J0MR69-F1
#
_entry.id   AF-A0A2J0MR69-F1
#
_cell.length_a   1.000
_cell.length_b   1.000
_cell.length_c   1.000
_cell.angle_alpha   90.00
_cell.angle_beta   90.00
_cell.angle_gamma   90.00
#
_symmetry.space_group_name_H-M   'P 1'
#
loop_
_entity.id
_entity.type
_entity.pdbx_description
1 polymer ?
#
loop_
_entity_poly.entity_id
_entity_poly.type
_entity_poly.pdbx_seq_one_letter_code
_entity_poly.pdbx_strand_id
1 'polypeptide(L)'
;MLAMKHRKAVTSEVQDRYVKATKKGKAKILDGVCTTTGYNRVYAARILRLKVGKVIGYSRVGGKRIKYVIGKKKKTKRKRDKIYTYDVFLKLKKIWIIFDFICSKRLAPFMAEAVEKLEKHKEIDLTDQVREKLTNISASTIDRLLKSEKDKFRLGKGRKGTRPGTLLKNSIPIRTFADWDNARPGFTEVDLVGHDGGNVSGDYIQSL
;
A
#
# COMPACT_ATOMS: atom_id res chain seq x y z
N MET A 1 -42.80 -28.68 6.93
CA MET A 1 -41.61 -28.34 6.12
C MET A 1 -40.82 -27.24 6.85
N LEU A 2 -39.51 -27.40 7.10
CA LEU A 2 -38.74 -26.39 7.85
C LEU A 2 -38.62 -25.06 7.08
N ALA A 3 -38.83 -23.94 7.78
CA ALA A 3 -38.57 -22.61 7.26
C ALA A 3 -37.07 -22.44 6.89
N MET A 4 -36.78 -21.61 5.89
CA MET A 4 -35.41 -21.39 5.39
C MET A 4 -34.43 -20.91 6.48
N LYS A 5 -34.90 -20.15 7.47
CA LYS A 5 -34.09 -19.72 8.63
C LYS A 5 -33.59 -20.92 9.43
N HIS A 6 -34.46 -21.89 9.72
CA HIS A 6 -34.11 -23.09 10.48
C HIS A 6 -33.22 -24.03 9.68
N ARG A 7 -33.48 -24.19 8.37
CA ARG A 7 -32.57 -24.96 7.49
C ARG A 7 -31.15 -24.40 7.48
N LYS A 8 -31.01 -23.06 7.44
CA LYS A 8 -29.70 -22.39 7.52
C LYS A 8 -29.00 -22.64 8.85
N ALA A 9 -29.73 -22.58 9.97
CA ALA A 9 -29.19 -22.85 11.30
C ALA A 9 -28.64 -24.28 11.41
N VAL A 10 -29.42 -25.29 10.98
CA VAL A 10 -28.99 -26.71 10.94
C VAL A 10 -27.72 -26.87 10.09
N THR A 11 -27.67 -26.28 8.90
CA THR A 11 -26.47 -26.39 8.05
C THR A 11 -25.26 -25.67 8.62
N SER A 12 -25.45 -24.57 9.38
CA SER A 12 -24.36 -23.81 9.99
C SER A 12 -23.71 -24.60 11.12
N GLU A 13 -24.51 -25.23 11.98
CA GLU A 13 -24.04 -26.02 13.12
C GLU A 13 -23.25 -27.27 12.67
N VAL A 14 -23.75 -27.93 11.61
CA VAL A 14 -23.19 -29.20 11.13
C VAL A 14 -21.97 -28.99 10.22
N GLN A 15 -21.72 -27.76 9.77
CA GLN A 15 -20.69 -27.43 8.78
C GLN A 15 -19.28 -27.83 9.21
N ASP A 16 -18.87 -27.47 10.43
CA ASP A 16 -17.52 -27.74 10.92
C ASP A 16 -17.28 -29.23 11.14
N ARG A 17 -18.31 -29.95 11.61
CA ARG A 17 -18.27 -31.42 11.75
C ARG A 17 -18.15 -32.10 10.40
N TYR A 18 -18.91 -31.63 9.40
CA TYR A 18 -18.83 -32.16 8.03
C TYR A 18 -17.46 -31.97 7.41
N VAL A 19 -16.84 -30.79 7.56
CA VAL A 19 -15.52 -30.50 6.97
C VAL A 19 -14.44 -31.41 7.57
N LYS A 20 -14.46 -31.61 8.90
CA LYS A 20 -13.48 -32.43 9.64
C LYS A 20 -13.70 -33.95 9.52
N ALA A 21 -14.89 -34.39 9.12
CA ALA A 21 -15.23 -35.81 9.07
C ALA A 21 -14.53 -36.58 7.92
N THR A 22 -14.34 -37.89 8.15
CA THR A 22 -13.90 -38.87 7.14
C THR A 22 -14.98 -39.10 6.08
N LYS A 23 -14.67 -39.83 5.00
CA LYS A 23 -15.64 -40.13 3.91
C LYS A 23 -16.93 -40.78 4.44
N LYS A 24 -16.81 -41.79 5.31
CA LYS A 24 -17.96 -42.46 5.95
C LYS A 24 -18.74 -41.50 6.87
N GLY A 25 -18.04 -40.67 7.65
CA GLY A 25 -18.67 -39.67 8.52
C GLY A 25 -19.42 -38.58 7.73
N LYS A 26 -18.86 -38.11 6.62
CA LYS A 26 -19.50 -37.15 5.71
C LYS A 26 -20.79 -37.69 5.12
N ALA A 27 -20.84 -38.98 4.77
CA ALA A 27 -22.06 -39.62 4.26
C ALA A 27 -23.18 -39.60 5.31
N LYS A 28 -22.90 -40.06 6.54
CA LYS A 28 -23.88 -40.04 7.65
C LYS A 28 -24.39 -38.63 7.95
N ILE A 29 -23.50 -37.65 7.97
CA ILE A 29 -23.84 -36.24 8.18
C ILE A 29 -24.74 -35.73 7.05
N LEU A 30 -24.44 -36.06 5.79
CA LEU A 30 -25.28 -35.68 4.66
C LEU A 30 -26.66 -36.31 4.72
N ASP A 31 -26.77 -37.59 5.09
CA ASP A 31 -28.05 -38.27 5.24
C ASP A 31 -28.92 -37.54 6.26
N GLY A 32 -28.38 -37.25 7.45
CA GLY A 32 -29.10 -36.52 8.50
C GLY A 32 -29.54 -35.11 8.07
N VAL A 33 -28.67 -34.38 7.36
CA VAL A 33 -29.03 -33.03 6.84
C VAL A 33 -30.11 -33.13 5.76
N CYS A 34 -30.03 -34.10 4.85
CA CYS A 34 -31.03 -34.27 3.80
C CYS A 34 -32.41 -34.62 4.39
N THR A 35 -32.46 -35.54 5.36
CA THR A 35 -33.70 -35.92 6.06
C THR A 35 -34.30 -34.72 6.81
N THR A 36 -33.46 -33.93 7.48
CA THR A 36 -33.95 -32.78 8.27
C THR A 36 -34.40 -31.63 7.38
N THR A 37 -33.59 -31.20 6.41
CA THR A 37 -33.87 -29.97 5.65
C THR A 37 -34.69 -30.22 4.38
N GLY A 38 -34.77 -31.46 3.91
CA GLY A 38 -35.35 -31.81 2.60
C GLY A 38 -34.47 -31.39 1.42
N TYR A 39 -33.19 -31.15 1.65
CA TYR A 39 -32.25 -30.82 0.57
C TYR A 39 -31.83 -32.08 -0.18
N ASN A 40 -31.60 -31.94 -1.49
CA ASN A 40 -30.92 -32.99 -2.23
C ASN A 40 -29.45 -33.10 -1.76
N ARG A 41 -28.88 -34.30 -1.89
CA ARG A 41 -27.54 -34.62 -1.38
C ARG A 41 -26.45 -33.72 -1.95
N VAL A 42 -26.54 -33.38 -3.24
CA VAL A 42 -25.58 -32.51 -3.94
C VAL A 42 -25.59 -31.10 -3.37
N TYR A 43 -26.78 -30.55 -3.13
CA TYR A 43 -26.99 -29.21 -2.59
C TYR A 43 -26.57 -29.14 -1.11
N ALA A 44 -26.92 -30.14 -0.30
CA ALA A 44 -26.46 -30.26 1.07
C ALA A 44 -24.91 -30.31 1.15
N ALA A 45 -24.29 -31.14 0.31
CA ALA A 45 -22.82 -31.24 0.24
C ALA A 45 -22.17 -29.97 -0.29
N ARG A 46 -22.84 -29.21 -1.15
CA ARG A 46 -22.37 -27.90 -1.60
C ARG A 46 -22.38 -26.93 -0.43
N ILE A 47 -23.52 -26.72 0.23
CA ILE A 47 -23.67 -25.78 1.35
C ILE A 47 -22.68 -26.08 2.48
N LEU A 48 -22.54 -27.35 2.89
CA LEU A 48 -21.62 -27.72 3.96
C LEU A 48 -20.15 -27.49 3.59
N ARG A 49 -19.80 -27.36 2.30
CA ARG A 49 -18.46 -26.98 1.82
C ARG A 49 -18.24 -25.47 1.66
N LEU A 50 -19.29 -24.66 1.80
CA LEU A 50 -19.26 -23.20 1.62
C LEU A 50 -18.85 -22.50 2.93
N LYS A 51 -17.55 -22.52 3.27
CA LYS A 51 -17.03 -21.83 4.46
C LYS A 51 -16.96 -20.32 4.25
N VAL A 52 -17.16 -19.54 5.32
CA VAL A 52 -16.91 -18.09 5.33
C VAL A 52 -15.47 -17.81 4.88
N GLY A 53 -15.29 -16.91 3.91
CA GLY A 53 -14.00 -16.60 3.30
C GLY A 53 -13.67 -17.40 2.05
N LYS A 54 -14.45 -18.44 1.70
CA LYS A 54 -14.25 -19.22 0.46
C LYS A 54 -14.65 -18.42 -0.77
N VAL A 55 -13.82 -18.50 -1.81
CA VAL A 55 -14.07 -17.90 -3.12
C VAL A 55 -15.05 -18.79 -3.88
N ILE A 56 -16.21 -18.25 -4.24
CA ILE A 56 -17.21 -18.97 -5.04
C ILE A 56 -16.85 -18.90 -6.53
N GLY A 57 -16.27 -17.78 -6.95
CA GLY A 57 -15.91 -17.58 -8.34
C GLY A 57 -15.39 -16.18 -8.62
N TYR A 58 -15.05 -15.98 -9.89
CA TYR A 58 -14.63 -14.70 -10.44
C TYR A 58 -15.61 -14.29 -11.53
N SER A 59 -15.88 -12.99 -11.62
CA SER A 59 -16.61 -12.41 -12.76
C SER A 59 -15.87 -11.18 -13.25
N ARG A 60 -16.07 -10.82 -14.52
CA ARG A 60 -15.57 -9.57 -15.09
C ARG A 60 -16.76 -8.63 -15.25
N VAL A 61 -16.68 -7.46 -14.63
CA VAL A 61 -17.67 -6.38 -14.78
C VAL A 61 -16.91 -5.08 -15.02
N GLY A 62 -17.18 -4.41 -16.15
CA GLY A 62 -16.51 -3.17 -16.53
C GLY A 62 -14.99 -3.26 -16.60
N GLY A 63 -14.45 -4.36 -17.16
CA GLY A 63 -13.01 -4.61 -17.27
C GLY A 63 -12.30 -5.02 -15.96
N LYS A 64 -13.00 -5.02 -14.82
CA LYS A 64 -12.43 -5.38 -13.50
C LYS A 64 -12.81 -6.79 -13.09
N ARG A 65 -11.83 -7.56 -12.58
CA ARG A 65 -12.05 -8.93 -12.06
C ARG A 65 -12.60 -8.87 -10.63
N ILE A 66 -13.88 -9.20 -10.48
CA ILE A 66 -14.60 -9.27 -9.20
C ILE A 66 -14.46 -10.67 -8.62
N LYS A 67 -14.13 -10.76 -7.33
CA LYS A 67 -13.98 -12.00 -6.56
C LYS A 67 -15.16 -12.17 -5.62
N TYR A 68 -15.98 -13.21 -5.83
CA TYR A 68 -17.10 -13.53 -4.94
C TYR A 68 -16.63 -14.36 -3.76
N VAL A 69 -16.82 -13.84 -2.54
CA VAL A 69 -16.38 -14.49 -1.30
C VAL A 69 -17.56 -14.59 -0.33
N ILE A 70 -17.78 -15.78 0.24
CA ILE A 70 -18.89 -16.02 1.18
C ILE A 70 -18.63 -15.34 2.52
N GLY A 71 -19.66 -14.69 3.06
CA GLY A 71 -19.73 -14.27 4.47
C GLY A 71 -18.71 -13.21 4.91
N LYS A 72 -17.76 -12.81 4.06
CA LYS A 72 -16.86 -11.70 4.35
C LYS A 72 -17.60 -10.39 4.09
N LYS A 73 -18.26 -9.84 5.12
CA LYS A 73 -18.76 -8.47 5.07
C LYS A 73 -17.61 -7.56 4.63
N LYS A 74 -17.79 -6.83 3.54
CA LYS A 74 -16.80 -5.86 3.06
C LYS A 74 -16.60 -4.86 4.19
N LYS A 75 -15.39 -4.75 4.74
CA LYS A 75 -15.10 -3.75 5.77
C LYS A 75 -15.44 -2.38 5.18
N THR A 76 -16.46 -1.73 5.72
CA THR A 76 -16.78 -0.35 5.36
C THR A 76 -15.62 0.51 5.83
N LYS A 77 -14.88 1.11 4.89
CA LYS A 77 -13.85 2.06 5.27
C LYS A 77 -14.54 3.24 5.94
N ARG A 78 -14.10 3.60 7.17
CA ARG A 78 -14.56 4.82 7.83
C ARG A 78 -14.27 6.00 6.89
N LYS A 79 -15.29 6.76 6.53
CA LYS A 79 -15.12 8.05 5.84
C LYS A 79 -14.80 9.07 6.93
N ARG A 80 -13.54 9.47 7.03
CA ARG A 80 -13.12 10.62 7.83
C ARG A 80 -12.97 11.80 6.89
N ASP A 81 -13.39 12.97 7.34
CA ASP A 81 -13.15 14.20 6.60
C ASP A 81 -11.65 14.44 6.48
N LYS A 82 -11.22 14.88 5.31
CA LYS A 82 -9.81 15.15 5.04
C LYS A 82 -9.48 16.54 5.58
N ILE A 83 -8.58 16.59 6.55
CA ILE A 83 -8.02 17.85 7.09
C ILE A 83 -7.31 18.64 5.97
N TYR A 84 -6.52 17.92 5.18
CA TYR A 84 -5.77 18.44 4.03
C TYR A 84 -6.59 18.23 2.76
N THR A 85 -7.24 19.30 2.34
CA THR A 85 -8.11 19.39 1.17
C THR A 85 -7.29 19.64 -0.11
N TYR A 86 -7.97 19.73 -1.25
CA TYR A 86 -7.32 19.79 -2.57
C TYR A 86 -6.58 21.11 -2.82
N ASP A 87 -7.11 22.21 -2.28
CA ASP A 87 -6.47 23.52 -2.17
C ASP A 87 -5.07 23.44 -1.53
N VAL A 88 -4.94 22.79 -0.37
CA VAL A 88 -3.66 22.62 0.32
C VAL A 88 -2.69 21.81 -0.54
N PHE A 89 -3.18 20.78 -1.21
CA PHE A 89 -2.37 19.99 -2.14
C PHE A 89 -1.83 20.83 -3.31
N LEU A 90 -2.66 21.67 -3.93
CA LEU A 90 -2.23 22.51 -5.06
C LEU A 90 -1.13 23.49 -4.64
N LYS A 91 -1.32 24.14 -3.49
CA LYS A 91 -0.34 25.10 -2.94
C LYS A 91 0.94 24.39 -2.51
N LEU A 92 0.83 23.25 -1.82
CA LEU A 92 1.99 22.41 -1.47
C LEU A 92 2.76 21.93 -2.70
N LYS A 93 2.06 21.53 -3.77
CA LYS A 93 2.68 21.10 -5.03
C LYS A 93 3.46 22.26 -5.66
N LYS A 94 2.90 23.48 -5.67
CA LYS A 94 3.59 24.67 -6.18
C LYS A 94 4.87 24.96 -5.38
N ILE A 95 4.79 24.97 -4.05
CA ILE A 95 5.95 25.14 -3.17
C ILE A 95 7.01 24.08 -3.48
N TRP A 96 6.61 22.80 -3.54
CA TRP A 96 7.53 21.69 -3.82
C TRP A 96 8.25 21.81 -5.17
N ILE A 97 7.59 22.37 -6.19
CA ILE A 97 8.21 22.65 -7.50
C ILE A 97 9.21 23.81 -7.40
N ILE A 98 8.86 24.90 -6.68
CA ILE A 98 9.74 26.06 -6.52
C ILE A 98 11.05 25.69 -5.80
N PHE A 99 10.99 24.74 -4.87
CA PHE A 99 12.17 24.21 -4.17
C PHE A 99 12.80 23.00 -4.87
N ASP A 100 12.68 22.90 -6.19
CA ASP A 100 13.31 21.86 -7.03
C ASP A 100 13.12 20.44 -6.47
N PHE A 101 11.89 20.13 -6.08
CA PHE A 101 11.47 18.82 -5.62
C PHE A 101 12.16 18.30 -4.34
N ILE A 102 12.65 19.19 -3.48
CA ILE A 102 13.30 18.84 -2.20
C ILE A 102 12.50 17.83 -1.37
N CYS A 103 13.21 16.96 -0.64
CA CYS A 103 12.59 15.90 0.14
C CYS A 103 11.75 16.46 1.31
N SER A 104 10.69 15.74 1.68
CA SER A 104 9.70 16.22 2.65
C SER A 104 10.26 16.42 4.07
N LYS A 105 11.34 15.71 4.43
CA LYS A 105 12.05 15.90 5.70
C LYS A 105 12.84 17.21 5.77
N ARG A 106 13.31 17.72 4.63
CA ARG A 106 13.97 19.03 4.53
C ARG A 106 12.95 20.15 4.33
N LEU A 107 11.87 19.88 3.59
CA LEU A 107 10.83 20.87 3.33
C LEU A 107 10.02 21.22 4.59
N ALA A 108 9.64 20.22 5.39
CA ALA A 108 8.72 20.45 6.51
C ALA A 108 9.25 21.44 7.57
N PRO A 109 10.51 21.35 8.05
CA PRO A 109 11.04 22.32 9.01
C PRO A 109 11.13 23.75 8.46
N PHE A 110 11.31 23.89 7.15
CA PHE A 110 11.45 25.17 6.47
C PHE A 110 10.11 25.73 5.94
N MET A 111 9.01 24.99 6.10
CA MET A 111 7.73 25.31 5.46
C MET A 111 7.18 26.68 5.88
N ALA A 112 7.34 27.05 7.16
CA ALA A 112 6.89 28.35 7.68
C ALA A 112 7.58 29.52 6.95
N GLU A 113 8.91 29.47 6.87
CA GLU A 113 9.73 30.50 6.21
C GLU A 113 9.50 30.52 4.70
N ALA A 114 9.36 29.34 4.08
CA ALA A 114 9.01 29.22 2.67
C ALA A 114 7.67 29.90 2.35
N VAL A 115 6.63 29.64 3.14
CA VAL A 115 5.31 30.24 2.95
C VAL A 115 5.39 31.76 3.08
N GLU A 116 6.02 32.27 4.13
CA GLU A 116 6.17 33.72 4.37
C GLU A 116 6.88 34.43 3.21
N LYS A 117 8.02 33.89 2.76
CA LYS A 117 8.80 34.48 1.66
C LYS A 117 8.02 34.43 0.35
N LEU A 118 7.36 33.31 0.04
CA LEU A 118 6.62 33.16 -1.20
C LEU A 118 5.37 34.06 -1.24
N GLU A 119 4.69 34.28 -0.11
CA GLU A 119 3.59 35.25 -0.01
C GLU A 119 4.11 36.69 -0.20
N LYS A 120 5.21 37.04 0.47
CA LYS A 120 5.84 38.37 0.36
C LYS A 120 6.21 38.72 -1.08
N HIS A 121 6.72 37.75 -1.83
CA HIS A 121 7.09 37.92 -3.24
C HIS A 121 5.91 37.72 -4.20
N LYS A 122 4.69 37.50 -3.71
CA LYS A 122 3.47 37.24 -4.51
C LYS A 122 3.59 36.00 -5.42
N GLU A 123 4.49 35.08 -5.06
CA GLU A 123 4.67 33.80 -5.75
C GLU A 123 3.57 32.80 -5.37
N ILE A 124 2.93 32.98 -4.22
CA ILE A 124 1.80 32.16 -3.80
C ILE A 124 0.70 33.00 -3.16
N ASP A 125 -0.53 32.61 -3.45
CA ASP A 125 -1.74 33.18 -2.85
C ASP A 125 -2.35 32.12 -1.92
N LEU A 126 -2.58 32.47 -0.65
CA LEU A 126 -3.08 31.55 0.38
C LEU A 126 -4.20 32.21 1.17
N THR A 127 -5.21 31.42 1.53
CA THR A 127 -6.14 31.79 2.59
C THR A 127 -5.50 31.48 3.94
N ASP A 128 -5.92 32.18 4.99
CA ASP A 128 -5.39 31.97 6.36
C ASP A 128 -5.47 30.49 6.79
N GLN A 129 -6.55 29.81 6.44
CA GLN A 129 -6.73 28.38 6.72
C GLN A 129 -5.71 27.49 6.00
N VAL A 130 -5.39 27.80 4.74
CA VAL A 130 -4.40 27.01 3.98
C VAL A 130 -3.00 27.32 4.49
N ARG A 131 -2.72 28.58 4.81
CA ARG A 131 -1.46 29.03 5.41
C ARG A 131 -1.18 28.28 6.70
N GLU A 132 -2.13 28.26 7.64
CA GLU A 132 -2.01 27.53 8.90
C GLU A 132 -1.78 26.02 8.69
N LYS A 133 -2.53 25.40 7.77
CA LYS A 133 -2.38 23.97 7.45
C LYS A 133 -1.02 23.66 6.85
N LEU A 134 -0.49 24.52 5.97
CA LEU A 134 0.83 24.34 5.37
C LEU A 134 1.91 24.50 6.44
N THR A 135 1.86 25.54 7.27
CA THR A 135 2.87 25.78 8.32
C THR A 135 2.94 24.63 9.33
N ASN A 136 1.80 23.99 9.65
CA ASN A 136 1.74 22.87 10.60
C ASN A 136 1.90 21.47 9.95
N ILE A 137 2.18 21.39 8.65
CA ILE A 137 2.19 20.11 7.95
C ILE A 137 3.39 19.24 8.33
N SER A 138 3.15 17.97 8.63
CA SER A 138 4.23 17.02 8.89
C SER A 138 4.89 16.52 7.61
N ALA A 139 6.18 16.18 7.66
CA ALA A 139 6.91 15.56 6.54
C ALA A 139 6.18 14.33 5.97
N SER A 140 5.63 13.47 6.84
CA SER A 140 4.86 12.29 6.45
C SER A 140 3.56 12.62 5.72
N THR A 141 2.92 13.74 6.05
CA THR A 141 1.71 14.21 5.37
C THR A 141 2.05 14.78 4.00
N ILE A 142 3.14 15.55 3.90
CA ILE A 142 3.67 16.01 2.60
C ILE A 142 3.90 14.82 1.66
N ASP A 143 4.60 13.79 2.13
CA ASP A 143 4.88 12.58 1.34
C ASP A 143 3.60 11.89 0.86
N ARG A 144 2.58 11.81 1.73
CA ARG A 144 1.29 11.18 1.39
C ARG A 144 0.51 12.01 0.36
N LEU A 145 0.50 13.33 0.49
CA LEU A 145 -0.21 14.23 -0.43
C LEU A 145 0.46 14.27 -1.81
N LEU A 146 1.80 14.37 -1.84
CA LEU A 146 2.57 14.44 -3.09
C LEU A 146 2.84 13.08 -3.71
N LYS A 147 2.44 11.96 -3.07
CA LYS A 147 2.76 10.61 -3.53
C LYS A 147 2.44 10.39 -5.01
N SER A 148 1.23 10.75 -5.44
CA SER A 148 0.81 10.56 -6.83
C SER A 148 1.61 11.40 -7.81
N GLU A 149 2.10 12.57 -7.41
CA GLU A 149 2.97 13.40 -8.25
C GLU A 149 4.39 12.83 -8.29
N LYS A 150 4.95 12.48 -7.13
CA LYS A 150 6.27 11.82 -7.03
C LYS A 150 6.31 10.54 -7.84
N ASP A 151 5.23 9.75 -7.81
CA ASP A 151 5.13 8.50 -8.57
C ASP A 151 5.15 8.71 -10.09
N LYS A 152 4.80 9.90 -10.62
CA LYS A 152 4.92 10.21 -12.06
C LYS A 152 6.37 10.39 -12.50
N PHE A 153 7.22 10.92 -11.61
CA PHE A 153 8.65 11.12 -11.86
C PHE A 153 9.48 9.90 -11.47
N ARG A 154 8.90 8.93 -10.77
CA ARG A 154 9.56 7.65 -10.52
C ARG A 154 9.69 6.91 -11.83
N LEU A 155 10.90 6.94 -12.36
CA LEU A 155 11.44 5.86 -13.18
C LEU A 155 11.12 4.56 -12.43
N GLY A 156 10.61 3.53 -13.13
CA GLY A 156 10.07 2.32 -12.51
C GLY A 156 11.08 1.53 -11.67
N LYS A 157 11.05 0.20 -11.70
CA LYS A 157 12.21 -0.55 -11.15
C LYS A 157 13.39 -0.35 -12.09
N GLY A 158 14.15 0.74 -11.91
CA GLY A 158 15.44 0.92 -12.54
C GLY A 158 16.32 -0.29 -12.26
N ARG A 159 17.07 -0.72 -13.27
CA ARG A 159 18.09 -1.77 -13.07
C ARG A 159 19.18 -1.14 -12.22
N LYS A 160 19.30 -1.57 -10.96
CA LYS A 160 20.39 -1.10 -10.10
C LYS A 160 21.71 -1.53 -10.75
N GLY A 161 22.57 -0.56 -11.09
CA GLY A 161 23.93 -0.84 -11.53
C GLY A 161 24.75 -1.51 -10.43
N THR A 162 24.44 -1.18 -9.18
CA THR A 162 25.05 -1.80 -8.00
C THR A 162 24.18 -2.93 -7.46
N ARG A 163 24.79 -4.11 -7.28
CA ARG A 163 24.21 -5.15 -6.42
C ARG A 163 24.53 -4.76 -4.98
N PRO A 164 23.55 -4.79 -4.05
CA PRO A 164 23.88 -4.63 -2.64
C PRO A 164 24.95 -5.67 -2.30
N GLY A 165 26.08 -5.21 -1.74
CA GLY A 165 27.19 -6.08 -1.39
C GLY A 165 26.71 -7.22 -0.49
N THR A 166 27.37 -8.37 -0.57
CA THR A 166 27.18 -9.43 0.40
C THR A 166 27.53 -8.89 1.79
N LEU A 167 26.89 -9.41 2.85
CA LEU A 167 27.13 -9.03 4.25
C LEU A 167 28.63 -8.98 4.64
N LEU A 168 29.48 -9.70 3.88
CA LEU A 168 30.92 -9.73 3.98
C LEU A 168 31.60 -8.34 3.85
N LYS A 169 31.02 -7.35 3.14
CA LYS A 169 31.61 -6.00 3.05
C LYS A 169 31.79 -5.36 4.43
N ASN A 170 30.87 -5.62 5.36
CA ASN A 170 30.94 -5.09 6.74
C ASN A 170 31.80 -5.97 7.67
N SER A 171 32.05 -7.23 7.28
CA SER A 171 32.79 -8.19 8.08
C SER A 171 34.29 -8.23 7.75
N ILE A 172 34.68 -7.74 6.57
CA ILE A 172 36.07 -7.69 6.12
C ILE A 172 36.52 -6.24 6.13
N PRO A 173 37.39 -5.82 7.06
CA PRO A 173 37.89 -4.45 7.11
C PRO A 173 38.73 -4.17 5.84
N ILE A 174 38.33 -3.16 5.09
CA ILE A 174 39.10 -2.65 3.95
C ILE A 174 40.27 -1.86 4.53
N ARG A 175 41.48 -2.39 4.41
CA ARG A 175 42.72 -1.69 4.81
C ARG A 175 43.15 -0.77 3.68
N THR A 176 42.74 0.50 3.76
CA THR A 176 43.27 1.60 2.94
C THR A 176 44.34 2.39 3.71
N PHE A 177 45.02 3.34 3.06
CA PHE A 177 45.99 4.24 3.73
C PHE A 177 45.38 5.07 4.87
N ALA A 178 44.06 5.29 4.84
CA ALA A 178 43.26 5.73 5.97
C ALA A 178 42.31 4.59 6.36
N ASP A 179 42.14 4.32 7.65
CA ASP A 179 41.21 3.29 8.11
C ASP A 179 39.77 3.65 7.71
N TRP A 180 39.01 2.67 7.23
CA TRP A 180 37.60 2.80 6.90
C TRP A 180 36.78 2.89 8.21
N ASP A 181 36.74 4.08 8.81
CA ASP A 181 36.01 4.37 10.06
C ASP A 181 34.81 5.30 9.83
N ASN A 182 33.64 4.70 9.59
CA ASN A 182 32.38 5.42 9.43
C ASN A 182 31.79 5.89 10.78
N ALA A 183 32.43 5.62 11.91
CA ALA A 183 31.96 6.02 13.24
C ALA A 183 32.42 7.42 13.66
N ARG A 184 33.37 8.03 12.94
CA ARG A 184 33.91 9.36 13.23
C ARG A 184 33.65 10.34 12.09
N PRO A 185 33.33 11.62 12.38
CA PRO A 185 33.26 12.65 11.36
C PRO A 185 34.60 12.80 10.61
N GLY A 186 34.57 12.91 9.28
CA GLY A 186 35.76 13.06 8.43
C GLY A 186 35.88 12.01 7.33
N PHE A 187 35.10 10.93 7.41
CA PHE A 187 34.97 9.94 6.35
C PHE A 187 33.85 10.31 5.37
N THR A 188 34.15 10.30 4.07
CA THR A 188 33.22 10.67 2.99
C THR A 188 33.20 9.57 1.94
N GLU A 189 32.01 9.00 1.68
CA GLU A 189 31.79 8.13 0.51
C GLU A 189 31.19 8.95 -0.62
N VAL A 190 31.71 8.77 -1.84
CA VAL A 190 31.16 9.33 -3.07
C VAL A 190 30.50 8.18 -3.83
N ASP A 191 29.22 8.32 -4.15
CA ASP A 191 28.45 7.31 -4.89
C ASP A 191 28.26 7.79 -6.34
N LEU A 192 28.28 6.85 -7.29
CA LEU A 192 28.09 7.19 -8.70
C LEU A 192 26.59 7.31 -9.01
N VAL A 193 26.21 8.38 -9.71
CA VAL A 193 24.81 8.62 -10.11
C VAL A 193 24.59 8.16 -11.54
N GLY A 194 23.63 7.26 -11.73
CA GLY A 194 23.16 6.87 -13.07
C GLY A 194 22.22 7.92 -13.65
N HIS A 195 22.61 8.53 -14.77
CA HIS A 195 21.79 9.50 -15.53
C HIS A 195 21.04 8.86 -16.71
N ASP A 196 20.94 7.54 -16.73
CA ASP A 196 20.37 6.74 -17.83
C ASP A 196 18.83 6.81 -17.88
N GLY A 197 18.18 7.51 -16.94
CA GLY A 197 16.72 7.61 -16.91
C GLY A 197 16.03 6.25 -16.78
N GLY A 198 16.74 5.22 -16.30
CA GLY A 198 16.26 3.85 -16.24
C GLY A 198 16.34 3.07 -17.55
N ASN A 199 16.93 3.64 -18.60
CA ASN A 199 17.27 2.96 -19.85
C ASN A 199 18.77 3.08 -20.13
N VAL A 200 19.48 1.97 -19.96
CA VAL A 200 20.94 1.88 -20.14
C VAL A 200 21.42 1.98 -21.61
N SER A 201 20.52 2.14 -22.58
CA SER A 201 20.88 2.30 -23.98
C SER A 201 21.10 3.75 -24.36
N GLY A 202 22.17 4.03 -25.12
CA GLY A 202 22.48 5.36 -25.64
C GLY A 202 23.47 6.12 -24.77
N ASP A 203 23.70 7.38 -25.14
CA ASP A 203 24.63 8.26 -24.44
C ASP A 203 23.93 9.03 -23.32
N TYR A 204 24.57 9.08 -22.15
CA TYR A 204 24.08 9.80 -20.98
C TYR A 204 25.26 10.44 -20.25
N ILE A 205 24.96 11.54 -19.55
CA ILE A 205 25.92 12.29 -18.75
C ILE A 205 26.53 11.35 -17.70
N GLN A 206 27.84 11.39 -17.51
CA GLN A 206 28.52 10.77 -16.37
C GLN A 206 28.91 11.89 -15.41
N SER A 207 28.36 11.90 -14.21
CA SER A 207 28.80 12.79 -13.14
C SER A 207 29.26 11.98 -11.94
N LEU A 208 30.25 12.52 -11.23
CA LEU A 208 30.61 12.06 -9.89
C LEU A 208 29.60 12.58 -8.86
#